data_AF-A0A0D2CBH8-F1
#
_entry.id   AF-A0A0D2CBH8-F1
#
_cell.length_a   1.000
_cell.length_b   1.000
_cell.length_c   1.000
_cell.angle_alpha   90.00
_cell.angle_beta   90.00
_cell.angle_gamma   90.00
#
_symmetry.space_group_name_H-M   'P 1'
#
loop_
_entity.id
_entity.type
_entity.pdbx_description
1 polymer ?
#
loop_
_entity_poly.entity_id
_entity_poly.type
_entity_poly.pdbx_seq_one_letter_code
_entity_poly.pdbx_strand_id
1 'polypeptide(L)'
;MDPSTGYGFVSTEHNDTYPAVDPLKADLKGRYVVITGAARGLGKAMAISYAKGGASGIAVLDLLDAAPVQKDILEAAKGAGRTEPQLLALKVDVTDEDSVAQAADAVQAAFPRVDILINNAGWMAPYTPIGESDPVKWWRCWEVNVKGPYLVSRAFLPLLLKSQEKTLIVLSSVSAHFTLPGGSAYETTKQAVLKLNNYLMAEYGPEGLLAYAIAPGGVMTDMAPDFPAQYHDRLTDTPQMVADTLVFLTKERREWLACRYVDSRWDMEEMLAKKEAIIQGDLLKAGPVLRFWTFTMVAYKPLFVFGLLSIVELVAGHGCIIAATGDAGGNGTALGIDSSTPRDGTRRRPFQQDTTRFKGDQADTFGETLEGGDNDPESGTAAILAESGGTLPQITPGGEVQMTLHQVNADGAGPYTCMINADGAGTTWTQMAVTQQVPGKRGRNQKGSETDHALAAAVPAGQTCTGAVAGQQNVCMVRCQNPALAGPFGGVVPVQMSQGATAGSAASNSTVAATTNTANNTATGSASDIAADNNGDDNVSPAEKLAELREDAQRKRQVRRQVSRIERDTAAAIAYRHGTRY
;
A
#
# COMPACT_ATOMS: atom_id res chain seq x y z
N MET A 1 23.05 27.26 -10.43
CA MET A 1 21.74 26.65 -10.17
C MET A 1 21.90 25.15 -10.28
N ASP A 2 21.17 24.38 -9.47
CA ASP A 2 21.27 22.91 -9.49
C ASP A 2 20.47 22.36 -10.69
N PRO A 3 21.11 21.79 -11.72
CA PRO A 3 20.41 21.27 -12.88
C PRO A 3 19.55 20.04 -12.57
N SER A 4 19.60 19.47 -11.36
CA SER A 4 18.72 18.37 -10.94
C SER A 4 17.28 18.80 -10.65
N THR A 5 17.05 20.10 -10.39
CA THR A 5 15.70 20.64 -10.14
C THR A 5 15.08 21.27 -11.39
N GLY A 6 15.88 21.47 -12.44
CA GLY A 6 15.45 22.15 -13.67
C GLY A 6 15.22 23.66 -13.52
N TYR A 7 15.36 24.23 -12.32
CA TYR A 7 15.15 25.65 -12.10
C TYR A 7 16.18 26.50 -12.85
N GLY A 8 15.71 27.40 -13.71
CA GLY A 8 16.55 28.22 -14.59
C GLY A 8 17.35 27.41 -15.61
N PHE A 9 16.88 26.21 -15.97
CA PHE A 9 17.55 25.37 -16.96
C PHE A 9 17.54 25.98 -18.36
N VAL A 10 16.43 26.63 -18.72
CA VAL A 10 16.30 27.51 -19.89
C VAL A 10 16.19 28.97 -19.46
N SER A 11 16.53 29.88 -20.35
CA SER A 11 16.42 31.32 -20.14
C SER A 11 15.01 31.86 -20.45
N THR A 12 14.30 31.19 -21.36
CA THR A 12 12.95 31.58 -21.79
C THR A 12 11.92 30.60 -21.25
N GLU A 13 10.91 31.14 -20.58
CA GLU A 13 9.72 30.41 -20.14
C GLU A 13 8.46 31.03 -20.79
N HIS A 14 7.45 30.19 -21.03
CA HIS A 14 6.15 30.55 -21.57
C HIS A 14 5.06 30.20 -20.56
N ASN A 15 3.95 30.93 -20.62
CA ASN A 15 2.75 30.70 -19.80
C ASN A 15 1.51 30.36 -20.64
N ASP A 16 1.63 30.36 -21.97
CA ASP A 16 0.59 29.98 -22.91
C ASP A 16 1.19 29.23 -24.11
N THR A 17 0.34 28.66 -24.96
CA THR A 17 0.76 28.04 -26.23
C THR A 17 1.57 29.02 -27.07
N TYR A 18 2.70 28.56 -27.58
CA TYR A 18 3.60 29.32 -28.44
C TYR A 18 3.97 28.51 -29.68
N PRO A 19 4.54 29.13 -30.74
CA PRO A 19 4.63 28.51 -32.05
C PRO A 19 5.32 27.14 -32.10
N ALA A 20 6.30 26.85 -31.24
CA ALA A 20 7.01 25.57 -31.29
C ALA A 20 6.15 24.37 -30.84
N VAL A 21 5.27 24.60 -29.85
CA VAL A 21 4.43 23.56 -29.24
C VAL A 21 3.03 23.47 -29.82
N ASP A 22 2.68 24.36 -30.76
CA ASP A 22 1.38 24.36 -31.45
C ASP A 22 0.98 22.95 -31.93
N PRO A 23 -0.11 22.37 -31.41
CA PRO A 23 -0.50 20.99 -31.69
C PRO A 23 -0.91 20.79 -33.16
N LEU A 24 -1.26 21.85 -33.88
CA LEU A 24 -1.56 21.78 -35.31
C LEU A 24 -0.34 21.37 -36.14
N LYS A 25 0.88 21.55 -35.62
CA LYS A 25 2.13 21.15 -36.26
C LYS A 25 2.52 19.69 -35.98
N ALA A 26 1.77 18.96 -35.17
CA ALA A 26 2.00 17.54 -34.92
C ALA A 26 1.31 16.65 -35.99
N ASP A 27 1.82 15.45 -36.18
CA ASP A 27 1.13 14.39 -36.91
C ASP A 27 1.05 13.13 -36.03
N LEU A 28 -0.07 12.99 -35.32
CA LEU A 28 -0.34 11.86 -34.44
C LEU A 28 -1.25 10.83 -35.10
N LYS A 29 -1.34 10.81 -36.43
CA LYS A 29 -2.13 9.81 -37.14
C LYS A 29 -1.67 8.40 -36.76
N GLY A 30 -2.64 7.56 -36.44
CA GLY A 30 -2.44 6.18 -35.99
C GLY A 30 -2.06 6.05 -34.52
N ARG A 31 -1.96 7.14 -33.75
CA ARG A 31 -1.64 7.11 -32.32
C ARG A 31 -2.87 6.94 -31.42
N TYR A 32 -2.74 6.11 -30.40
CA TYR A 32 -3.76 5.85 -29.37
C TYR A 32 -3.29 6.34 -28.02
N VAL A 33 -4.07 7.24 -27.40
CA VAL A 33 -3.70 7.96 -26.19
C VAL A 33 -4.68 7.65 -25.06
N VAL A 34 -4.17 7.37 -23.87
CA VAL A 34 -4.97 7.16 -22.66
C VAL A 34 -4.61 8.24 -21.64
N ILE A 35 -5.61 8.92 -21.08
CA ILE A 35 -5.41 10.05 -20.16
C ILE A 35 -6.30 9.86 -18.93
N THR A 36 -5.69 9.82 -17.74
CA THR A 36 -6.43 9.76 -16.47
C THR A 36 -6.72 11.15 -15.91
N GLY A 37 -7.82 11.34 -15.18
CA GLY A 37 -8.24 12.64 -14.66
C GLY A 37 -8.62 13.63 -15.76
N ALA A 38 -9.29 13.14 -16.82
CA ALA A 38 -9.51 13.87 -18.06
C ALA A 38 -10.93 14.45 -18.26
N ALA A 39 -11.81 14.40 -17.26
CA ALA A 39 -13.13 15.02 -17.34
C ALA A 39 -13.08 16.56 -17.28
N ARG A 40 -12.00 17.14 -16.72
CA ARG A 40 -11.84 18.59 -16.52
C ARG A 40 -10.35 19.00 -16.46
N GLY A 41 -10.11 20.30 -16.30
CA GLY A 41 -8.78 20.86 -16.07
C GLY A 41 -7.73 20.44 -17.11
N LEU A 42 -6.54 20.08 -16.63
CA LEU A 42 -5.40 19.70 -17.47
C LEU A 42 -5.68 18.48 -18.35
N GLY A 43 -6.28 17.41 -17.81
CA GLY A 43 -6.52 16.19 -18.56
C GLY A 43 -7.49 16.41 -19.73
N LYS A 44 -8.52 17.23 -19.53
CA LYS A 44 -9.41 17.67 -20.62
C LYS A 44 -8.66 18.47 -21.69
N ALA A 45 -7.81 19.40 -21.28
CA ALA A 45 -7.00 20.19 -22.21
C ALA A 45 -6.04 19.31 -23.03
N MET A 46 -5.41 18.31 -22.38
CA MET A 46 -4.56 17.31 -23.04
C MET A 46 -5.36 16.54 -24.09
N ALA A 47 -6.54 16.00 -23.75
CA ALA A 47 -7.38 15.26 -24.70
C ALA A 47 -7.75 16.11 -25.94
N ILE A 48 -8.11 17.37 -25.73
CA ILE A 48 -8.40 18.33 -26.81
C ILE A 48 -7.16 18.59 -27.67
N SER A 49 -5.99 18.77 -27.05
CA SER A 49 -4.74 19.04 -27.79
C SER A 49 -4.30 17.82 -28.62
N TYR A 50 -4.37 16.61 -28.07
CA TYR A 50 -4.10 15.37 -28.81
C TYR A 50 -5.05 15.19 -30.01
N ALA A 51 -6.31 15.62 -29.88
CA ALA A 51 -7.27 15.63 -30.98
C ALA A 51 -6.87 16.61 -32.10
N LYS A 52 -6.43 17.82 -31.75
CA LYS A 52 -5.89 18.81 -32.70
C LYS A 52 -4.63 18.29 -33.41
N GLY A 53 -3.80 17.53 -32.70
CA GLY A 53 -2.62 16.84 -33.24
C GLY A 53 -2.95 15.65 -34.15
N GLY A 54 -4.21 15.22 -34.21
CA GLY A 54 -4.69 14.16 -35.09
C GLY A 54 -4.51 12.74 -34.55
N ALA A 55 -4.50 12.55 -33.22
CA ALA A 55 -4.51 11.22 -32.62
C ALA A 55 -5.70 10.39 -33.15
N SER A 56 -5.49 9.10 -33.43
CA SER A 56 -6.54 8.22 -33.99
C SER A 56 -7.44 7.60 -32.93
N GLY A 57 -6.99 7.50 -31.69
CA GLY A 57 -7.84 7.10 -30.58
C GLY A 57 -7.48 7.83 -29.29
N ILE A 58 -8.49 8.23 -28.52
CA ILE A 58 -8.32 8.93 -27.25
C ILE A 58 -9.28 8.31 -26.23
N ALA A 59 -8.72 7.75 -25.15
CA ALA A 59 -9.48 7.29 -23.99
C ALA A 59 -9.31 8.28 -22.83
N VAL A 60 -10.41 8.85 -22.36
CA VAL A 60 -10.47 9.72 -21.20
C VAL A 60 -11.03 8.93 -20.02
N LEU A 61 -10.21 8.78 -18.97
CA LEU A 61 -10.55 8.05 -17.75
C LEU A 61 -10.68 9.08 -16.61
N ASP A 62 -11.78 9.06 -15.87
CA ASP A 62 -11.97 9.97 -14.74
C ASP A 62 -12.91 9.39 -13.69
N LEU A 63 -12.79 9.82 -12.43
CA LEU A 63 -13.75 9.47 -11.38
C LEU A 63 -15.14 10.10 -11.66
N LEU A 64 -15.13 11.27 -12.30
CA LEU A 64 -16.33 11.96 -12.78
C LEU A 64 -16.82 11.36 -14.09
N ASP A 65 -18.05 11.69 -14.47
CA ASP A 65 -18.53 11.39 -15.82
C ASP A 65 -17.74 12.19 -16.86
N ALA A 66 -16.94 11.47 -17.66
CA ALA A 66 -16.11 12.05 -18.71
C ALA A 66 -16.81 12.09 -20.08
N ALA A 67 -18.02 11.53 -20.22
CA ALA A 67 -18.76 11.54 -21.48
C ALA A 67 -18.96 12.96 -22.08
N PRO A 68 -19.22 14.02 -21.30
CA PRO A 68 -19.35 15.38 -21.84
C PRO A 68 -18.12 15.89 -22.58
N VAL A 69 -16.91 15.40 -22.24
CA VAL A 69 -15.65 15.85 -22.87
C VAL A 69 -15.53 15.38 -24.33
N GLN A 70 -16.23 14.29 -24.71
CA GLN A 70 -16.16 13.74 -26.07
C GLN A 70 -16.54 14.77 -27.13
N LYS A 71 -17.57 15.59 -26.85
CA LYS A 71 -18.00 16.66 -27.76
C LYS A 71 -16.87 17.64 -28.06
N ASP A 72 -16.20 18.12 -27.01
CA ASP A 72 -15.12 19.10 -27.15
C ASP A 72 -13.92 18.52 -27.92
N ILE A 73 -13.63 17.22 -27.72
CA ILE A 73 -12.59 16.50 -28.46
C ILE A 73 -12.92 16.43 -29.95
N LEU A 74 -14.16 16.06 -30.31
CA LEU A 74 -14.60 15.97 -31.71
C LEU A 74 -14.61 17.33 -32.40
N GLU A 75 -15.10 18.37 -31.71
CA GLU A 75 -15.10 19.74 -32.22
C GLU A 75 -13.67 20.24 -32.46
N ALA A 76 -12.74 19.93 -31.56
CA ALA A 76 -11.33 20.31 -31.71
C ALA A 76 -10.65 19.59 -32.88
N ALA A 77 -10.87 18.28 -33.06
CA ALA A 77 -10.36 17.52 -34.20
C ALA A 77 -10.89 18.11 -35.52
N LYS A 78 -12.21 18.35 -35.59
CA LYS A 78 -12.86 18.96 -36.76
C LYS A 78 -12.31 20.36 -37.08
N GLY A 79 -12.21 21.22 -36.06
CA GLY A 79 -11.67 22.57 -36.20
C GLY A 79 -10.21 22.60 -36.67
N ALA A 80 -9.44 21.57 -36.33
CA ALA A 80 -8.07 21.37 -36.78
C ALA A 80 -7.95 20.66 -38.15
N GLY A 81 -9.07 20.30 -38.80
CA GLY A 81 -9.06 19.56 -40.06
C GLY A 81 -8.56 18.12 -39.94
N ARG A 82 -8.69 17.50 -38.76
CA ARG A 82 -8.27 16.13 -38.46
C ARG A 82 -9.44 15.15 -38.60
N THR A 83 -9.12 13.88 -38.85
CA THR A 83 -10.09 12.79 -38.77
C THR A 83 -10.61 12.65 -37.33
N GLU A 84 -11.88 12.34 -37.18
CA GLU A 84 -12.47 12.08 -35.85
C GLU A 84 -11.75 10.90 -35.18
N PRO A 85 -11.23 11.07 -33.95
CA PRO A 85 -10.62 9.97 -33.20
C PRO A 85 -11.68 8.97 -32.73
N GLN A 86 -11.28 7.71 -32.57
CA GLN A 86 -12.04 6.74 -31.79
C GLN A 86 -12.01 7.15 -30.31
N LEU A 87 -13.17 7.35 -29.70
CA LEU A 87 -13.28 7.85 -28.32
C LEU A 87 -13.79 6.81 -27.34
N LEU A 88 -13.17 6.80 -26.16
CA LEU A 88 -13.69 6.15 -24.98
C LEU A 88 -13.74 7.18 -23.85
N ALA A 89 -14.89 7.27 -23.18
CA ALA A 89 -14.99 7.98 -21.91
C ALA A 89 -15.40 6.98 -20.85
N LEU A 90 -14.52 6.75 -19.87
CA LEU A 90 -14.67 5.69 -18.88
C LEU A 90 -14.66 6.31 -17.48
N LYS A 91 -15.63 5.93 -16.67
CA LYS A 91 -15.65 6.26 -15.25
C LYS A 91 -14.70 5.32 -14.49
N VAL A 92 -13.63 5.85 -13.94
CA VAL A 92 -12.53 5.09 -13.33
C VAL A 92 -12.06 5.76 -12.05
N ASP A 93 -12.05 5.01 -10.95
CA ASP A 93 -11.30 5.40 -9.75
C ASP A 93 -9.90 4.81 -9.85
N VAL A 94 -8.89 5.68 -10.04
CA VAL A 94 -7.49 5.23 -10.18
C VAL A 94 -6.96 4.55 -8.91
N THR A 95 -7.60 4.74 -7.76
CA THR A 95 -7.20 4.12 -6.49
C THR A 95 -7.77 2.71 -6.29
N ASP A 96 -8.70 2.29 -7.15
CA ASP A 96 -9.36 0.99 -7.14
C ASP A 96 -8.77 0.09 -8.24
N GLU A 97 -8.23 -1.06 -7.84
CA GLU A 97 -7.55 -1.99 -8.77
C GLU A 97 -8.52 -2.60 -9.79
N ASP A 98 -9.74 -2.98 -9.36
CA ASP A 98 -10.74 -3.59 -10.24
C ASP A 98 -11.28 -2.56 -11.23
N SER A 99 -11.48 -1.32 -10.78
CA SER A 99 -11.88 -0.21 -11.65
C SER A 99 -10.86 0.06 -12.76
N VAL A 100 -9.56 0.08 -12.40
CA VAL A 100 -8.47 0.27 -13.37
C VAL A 100 -8.33 -0.94 -14.31
N ALA A 101 -8.47 -2.17 -13.81
CA ALA A 101 -8.41 -3.37 -14.63
C ALA A 101 -9.54 -3.40 -15.68
N GLN A 102 -10.78 -3.12 -15.28
CA GLN A 102 -11.92 -3.04 -16.19
C GLN A 102 -11.72 -1.94 -17.26
N ALA A 103 -11.10 -0.82 -16.89
CA ALA A 103 -10.78 0.23 -17.84
C ALA A 103 -9.71 -0.21 -18.86
N ALA A 104 -8.67 -0.93 -18.42
CA ALA A 104 -7.65 -1.48 -19.30
C ALA A 104 -8.24 -2.51 -20.27
N ASP A 105 -9.16 -3.36 -19.81
CA ASP A 105 -9.88 -4.33 -20.66
C ASP A 105 -10.76 -3.63 -21.70
N ALA A 106 -11.51 -2.61 -21.29
CA ALA A 106 -12.34 -1.81 -22.21
C ALA A 106 -11.49 -1.10 -23.28
N VAL A 107 -10.35 -0.53 -22.88
CA VAL A 107 -9.40 0.09 -23.83
C VAL A 107 -8.77 -0.96 -24.73
N GLN A 108 -8.39 -2.13 -24.22
CA GLN A 108 -7.84 -3.23 -25.03
C GLN A 108 -8.84 -3.72 -26.09
N ALA A 109 -10.12 -3.78 -25.74
CA ALA A 109 -11.18 -4.21 -26.66
C ALA A 109 -11.40 -3.19 -27.79
N ALA A 110 -11.20 -1.89 -27.52
CA ALA A 110 -11.46 -0.84 -28.48
C ALA A 110 -10.23 -0.41 -29.28
N PHE A 111 -9.06 -0.35 -28.66
CA PHE A 111 -7.81 0.11 -29.27
C PHE A 111 -6.87 -1.09 -29.53
N PRO A 112 -6.20 -1.12 -30.69
CA PRO A 112 -5.27 -2.22 -31.00
C PRO A 112 -4.03 -2.24 -30.09
N ARG A 113 -3.70 -1.09 -29.49
CA ARG A 113 -2.56 -0.85 -28.58
C ARG A 113 -2.75 0.50 -27.91
N VAL A 114 -1.88 0.82 -26.95
CA VAL A 114 -1.74 2.17 -26.40
C VAL A 114 -0.36 2.69 -26.77
N ASP A 115 -0.29 3.84 -27.42
CA ASP A 115 0.98 4.47 -27.80
C ASP A 115 1.49 5.41 -26.71
N ILE A 116 0.57 6.14 -26.07
CA ILE A 116 0.87 7.15 -25.05
C ILE A 116 -0.09 6.97 -23.87
N LEU A 117 0.46 6.78 -22.67
CA LEU A 117 -0.29 6.76 -21.41
C LEU A 117 0.07 7.98 -20.57
N ILE A 118 -0.92 8.74 -20.13
CA ILE A 118 -0.74 9.96 -19.34
C ILE A 118 -1.40 9.77 -17.98
N ASN A 119 -0.58 9.55 -16.96
CA ASN A 119 -0.97 9.55 -15.55
C ASN A 119 -1.12 11.00 -15.06
N ASN A 120 -2.28 11.60 -15.36
CA ASN A 120 -2.62 12.98 -14.98
C ASN A 120 -3.54 13.07 -13.75
N ALA A 121 -4.33 12.04 -13.45
CA ALA A 121 -5.18 12.03 -12.26
C ALA A 121 -4.37 12.39 -11.00
N GLY A 122 -4.90 13.33 -10.23
CA GLY A 122 -4.23 13.85 -9.05
C GLY A 122 -5.21 14.52 -8.11
N TRP A 123 -4.81 14.62 -6.85
CA TRP A 123 -5.52 15.35 -5.82
C TRP A 123 -4.52 15.98 -4.86
N MET A 124 -4.91 17.08 -4.22
CA MET A 124 -4.06 17.82 -3.29
C MET A 124 -4.80 17.98 -1.97
N ALA A 125 -4.20 17.49 -0.89
CA ALA A 125 -4.67 17.83 0.44
C ALA A 125 -4.39 19.31 0.74
N PRO A 126 -5.19 19.96 1.61
CA PRO A 126 -4.88 21.28 2.10
C PRO A 126 -3.46 21.36 2.66
N TYR A 127 -2.74 22.45 2.36
CA TYR A 127 -1.43 22.71 2.96
C TYR A 127 -1.58 22.92 4.47
N THR A 128 -1.14 21.95 5.27
CA THR A 128 -1.28 21.94 6.73
C THR A 128 -0.06 21.28 7.37
N PRO A 129 0.55 21.87 8.43
CA PRO A 129 1.68 21.25 9.13
C PRO A 129 1.42 19.78 9.47
N ILE A 130 2.42 18.91 9.36
CA ILE A 130 2.22 17.45 9.44
C ILE A 130 1.53 17.00 10.73
N GLY A 131 1.86 17.61 11.87
CA GLY A 131 1.24 17.31 13.18
C GLY A 131 -0.19 17.84 13.34
N GLU A 132 -0.66 18.68 12.42
CA GLU A 132 -2.01 19.25 12.39
C GLU A 132 -2.85 18.71 11.22
N SER A 133 -2.21 17.97 10.31
CA SER A 133 -2.87 17.44 9.11
C SER A 133 -3.84 16.31 9.45
N ASP A 134 -4.92 16.20 8.68
CA ASP A 134 -5.85 15.09 8.75
C ASP A 134 -5.20 13.84 8.11
N PRO A 135 -4.95 12.75 8.86
CA PRO A 135 -4.28 11.57 8.33
C PRO A 135 -5.03 10.92 7.16
N VAL A 136 -6.36 10.99 7.14
CA VAL A 136 -7.18 10.40 6.05
C VAL A 136 -6.95 11.18 4.76
N LYS A 137 -6.98 12.51 4.83
CA LYS A 137 -6.67 13.37 3.66
C LYS A 137 -5.21 13.22 3.23
N TRP A 138 -4.29 13.16 4.19
CA TRP A 138 -2.87 12.98 3.89
C TRP A 138 -2.64 11.70 3.09
N TRP A 139 -3.20 10.57 3.53
CA TRP A 139 -3.08 9.29 2.83
C TRP A 139 -3.88 9.25 1.53
N ARG A 140 -5.06 9.89 1.45
CA ARG A 140 -5.79 10.03 0.19
C ARG A 140 -4.95 10.71 -0.89
N CYS A 141 -4.14 11.70 -0.53
CA CYS A 141 -3.20 12.33 -1.46
C CYS A 141 -2.19 11.32 -2.01
N TRP A 142 -1.67 10.43 -1.17
CA TRP A 142 -0.80 9.33 -1.59
C TRP A 142 -1.51 8.27 -2.42
N GLU A 143 -2.72 7.89 -2.06
CA GLU A 143 -3.52 6.92 -2.80
C GLU A 143 -3.78 7.43 -4.21
N VAL A 144 -4.25 8.67 -4.36
CA VAL A 144 -4.53 9.22 -5.70
C VAL A 144 -3.25 9.47 -6.48
N ASN A 145 -2.23 10.08 -5.87
CA ASN A 145 -1.06 10.57 -6.63
C ASN A 145 0.07 9.53 -6.79
N VAL A 146 0.08 8.44 -6.02
CA VAL A 146 1.14 7.41 -6.08
C VAL A 146 0.57 6.04 -6.38
N LYS A 147 -0.40 5.56 -5.59
CA LYS A 147 -1.06 4.27 -5.84
C LYS A 147 -1.79 4.31 -7.20
N GLY A 148 -2.45 5.42 -7.52
CA GLY A 148 -3.14 5.63 -8.80
C GLY A 148 -2.24 5.43 -10.01
N PRO A 149 -1.18 6.24 -10.20
CA PRO A 149 -0.22 6.05 -11.29
C PRO A 149 0.42 4.66 -11.31
N TYR A 150 0.67 4.04 -10.15
CA TYR A 150 1.16 2.66 -10.10
C TYR A 150 0.16 1.66 -10.71
N LEU A 151 -1.09 1.66 -10.25
CA LEU A 151 -2.12 0.73 -10.72
C LEU A 151 -2.39 0.92 -12.22
N VAL A 152 -2.54 2.17 -12.65
CA VAL A 152 -2.76 2.51 -14.07
C VAL A 152 -1.56 2.09 -14.91
N SER A 153 -0.34 2.40 -14.49
CA SER A 153 0.86 1.98 -15.23
C SER A 153 0.93 0.46 -15.32
N ARG A 154 0.72 -0.28 -14.23
CA ARG A 154 0.72 -1.75 -14.20
C ARG A 154 -0.30 -2.34 -15.17
N ALA A 155 -1.54 -1.85 -15.16
CA ALA A 155 -2.62 -2.39 -15.98
C ALA A 155 -2.44 -2.09 -17.48
N PHE A 156 -1.93 -0.90 -17.83
CA PHE A 156 -1.77 -0.47 -19.22
C PHE A 156 -0.40 -0.82 -19.83
N LEU A 157 0.59 -1.21 -19.03
CA LEU A 157 1.93 -1.54 -19.52
C LEU A 157 1.94 -2.62 -20.61
N PRO A 158 1.17 -3.73 -20.53
CA PRO A 158 1.11 -4.70 -21.61
C PRO A 158 0.59 -4.12 -22.94
N LEU A 159 -0.30 -3.13 -22.91
CA LEU A 159 -0.79 -2.44 -24.11
C LEU A 159 0.24 -1.44 -24.65
N LEU A 160 0.98 -0.77 -23.77
CA LEU A 160 2.09 0.11 -24.13
C LEU A 160 3.21 -0.67 -24.82
N LEU A 161 3.60 -1.83 -24.29
CA LEU A 161 4.72 -2.62 -24.83
C LEU A 161 4.43 -3.20 -26.23
N LYS A 162 3.16 -3.30 -26.64
CA LYS A 162 2.77 -3.63 -28.03
C LYS A 162 3.02 -2.47 -29.02
N SER A 163 3.15 -1.25 -28.53
CA SER A 163 3.35 -0.06 -29.36
C SER A 163 4.79 0.10 -29.83
N GLN A 164 4.97 0.83 -30.92
CA GLN A 164 6.27 1.34 -31.33
C GLN A 164 6.65 2.64 -30.60
N GLU A 165 5.71 3.37 -29.99
CA GLU A 165 5.97 4.58 -29.19
C GLU A 165 6.26 4.30 -27.73
N LYS A 166 5.51 3.37 -27.11
CA LYS A 166 5.74 2.94 -25.73
C LYS A 166 6.00 4.12 -24.76
N THR A 167 5.22 5.20 -24.85
CA THR A 167 5.50 6.41 -24.07
C THR A 167 4.56 6.51 -22.88
N LEU A 168 5.13 6.66 -21.70
CA LEU A 168 4.41 6.88 -20.44
C LEU A 168 4.79 8.27 -19.91
N ILE A 169 3.79 9.06 -19.56
CA ILE A 169 3.96 10.37 -18.95
C ILE A 169 3.31 10.34 -17.58
N VAL A 170 4.01 10.83 -16.56
CA VAL A 170 3.46 11.09 -15.24
C VAL A 170 3.52 12.57 -14.92
N LEU A 171 2.41 13.12 -14.45
CA LEU A 171 2.34 14.51 -14.03
C LEU A 171 2.89 14.62 -12.60
N SER A 172 4.12 15.11 -12.49
CA SER A 172 4.77 15.46 -11.23
C SER A 172 4.43 16.92 -10.85
N SER A 173 5.41 17.70 -10.39
CA SER A 173 5.32 19.12 -10.05
C SER A 173 6.72 19.66 -9.81
N VAL A 174 6.96 20.95 -10.05
CA VAL A 174 8.18 21.63 -9.59
C VAL A 174 8.33 21.56 -8.06
N SER A 175 7.22 21.43 -7.33
CA SER A 175 7.21 21.24 -5.88
C SER A 175 7.80 19.91 -5.42
N ALA A 176 8.11 18.97 -6.32
CA ALA A 176 8.91 17.79 -6.01
C ALA A 176 10.36 18.12 -5.61
N HIS A 177 10.81 19.35 -5.87
CA HIS A 177 12.21 19.78 -5.70
C HIS A 177 12.43 20.81 -4.57
N PHE A 178 11.38 21.25 -3.89
CA PHE A 178 11.47 22.18 -2.76
C PHE A 178 10.49 21.79 -1.65
N THR A 179 10.56 22.47 -0.50
CA THR A 179 9.73 22.13 0.67
C THR A 179 8.92 23.33 1.15
N LEU A 180 7.61 23.24 0.94
CA LEU A 180 6.51 24.03 1.50
C LEU A 180 6.21 23.68 2.97
N PRO A 181 6.22 24.60 3.99
CA PRO A 181 5.50 24.31 5.23
C PRO A 181 4.05 23.90 4.93
N GLY A 182 3.66 22.74 5.44
CA GLY A 182 2.34 22.13 5.22
C GLY A 182 2.17 21.36 3.91
N GLY A 183 3.13 21.40 2.99
CA GLY A 183 3.07 20.70 1.70
C GLY A 183 3.34 19.20 1.76
N SER A 184 3.55 18.63 2.96
CA SER A 184 4.06 17.26 3.13
C SER A 184 3.23 16.17 2.45
N ALA A 185 1.90 16.33 2.39
CA ALA A 185 1.02 15.35 1.74
C ALA A 185 1.18 15.34 0.21
N TYR A 186 1.38 16.51 -0.40
CA TYR A 186 1.41 16.65 -1.85
C TYR A 186 2.83 16.58 -2.41
N GLU A 187 3.77 17.35 -1.87
CA GLU A 187 5.14 17.47 -2.38
C GLU A 187 5.88 16.13 -2.34
N THR A 188 5.69 15.35 -1.27
CA THR A 188 6.28 14.00 -1.16
C THR A 188 5.73 13.04 -2.22
N THR A 189 4.45 13.14 -2.57
CA THR A 189 3.87 12.31 -3.64
C THR A 189 4.44 12.66 -5.01
N LYS A 190 4.65 13.96 -5.27
CA LYS A 190 5.23 14.43 -6.53
C LYS A 190 6.69 14.04 -6.68
N GLN A 191 7.44 13.96 -5.56
CA GLN A 191 8.77 13.37 -5.55
C GLN A 191 8.74 11.84 -5.72
N ALA A 192 7.80 11.14 -5.07
CA ALA A 192 7.67 9.69 -5.16
C ALA A 192 7.42 9.20 -6.59
N VAL A 193 6.57 9.88 -7.37
CA VAL A 193 6.31 9.51 -8.76
C VAL A 193 7.51 9.72 -9.68
N LEU A 194 8.45 10.63 -9.36
CA LEU A 194 9.72 10.72 -10.10
C LEU A 194 10.53 9.43 -9.93
N LYS A 195 10.56 8.87 -8.71
CA LYS A 195 11.24 7.60 -8.45
C LYS A 195 10.52 6.41 -9.07
N LEU A 196 9.18 6.40 -9.09
CA LEU A 196 8.39 5.41 -9.82
C LEU A 196 8.75 5.41 -11.31
N ASN A 197 8.86 6.59 -11.91
CA ASN A 197 9.28 6.77 -13.30
C ASN A 197 10.67 6.16 -13.58
N ASN A 198 11.61 6.30 -12.62
CA ASN A 198 12.93 5.68 -12.72
C ASN A 198 12.86 4.14 -12.71
N TYR A 199 11.98 3.53 -11.91
CA TYR A 199 11.81 2.07 -11.88
C TYR A 199 11.19 1.55 -13.18
N LEU A 200 10.18 2.23 -13.72
CA LEU A 200 9.61 1.91 -15.04
C LEU A 200 10.70 1.88 -16.11
N MET A 201 11.61 2.86 -16.10
CA MET A 201 12.74 2.89 -17.03
C MET A 201 13.80 1.83 -16.76
N ALA A 202 14.09 1.52 -15.49
CA ALA A 202 15.06 0.50 -15.14
C ALA A 202 14.59 -0.91 -15.54
N GLU A 203 13.29 -1.17 -15.41
CA GLU A 203 12.68 -2.49 -15.64
C GLU A 203 12.29 -2.67 -17.12
N TYR A 204 11.66 -1.67 -17.74
CA TYR A 204 11.06 -1.78 -19.08
C TYR A 204 11.71 -0.88 -20.14
N GLY A 205 12.69 -0.04 -19.76
CA GLY A 205 13.52 0.70 -20.70
C GLY A 205 14.25 -0.21 -21.71
N PRO A 206 14.80 -1.38 -21.32
CA PRO A 206 15.35 -2.35 -22.27
C PRO A 206 14.35 -2.88 -23.30
N GLU A 207 13.06 -2.86 -23.00
CA GLU A 207 11.96 -3.21 -23.92
C GLU A 207 11.49 -2.02 -24.77
N GLY A 208 12.14 -0.85 -24.61
CA GLY A 208 11.91 0.36 -25.38
C GLY A 208 10.87 1.32 -24.80
N LEU A 209 10.42 1.11 -23.55
CA LEU A 209 9.55 2.06 -22.85
C LEU A 209 10.27 3.40 -22.66
N LEU A 210 9.56 4.51 -22.91
CA LEU A 210 9.99 5.87 -22.60
C LEU A 210 9.08 6.45 -21.51
N ALA A 211 9.64 6.73 -20.34
CA ALA A 211 8.88 7.27 -19.22
C ALA A 211 9.35 8.70 -18.91
N TYR A 212 8.47 9.68 -19.02
CA TYR A 212 8.72 11.10 -18.76
C TYR A 212 7.98 11.57 -17.50
N ALA A 213 8.64 12.41 -16.71
CA ALA A 213 8.00 13.14 -15.64
C ALA A 213 7.80 14.59 -16.06
N ILE A 214 6.59 15.11 -15.94
CA ILE A 214 6.27 16.48 -16.37
C ILE A 214 5.86 17.32 -15.16
N ALA A 215 6.46 18.49 -15.00
CA ALA A 215 5.86 19.57 -14.25
C ALA A 215 4.94 20.40 -15.17
N PRO A 216 3.66 20.52 -14.81
CA PRO A 216 2.71 21.30 -15.61
C PRO A 216 3.02 22.80 -15.64
N GLY A 217 3.50 23.36 -14.54
CA GLY A 217 3.53 24.82 -14.32
C GLY A 217 2.52 25.25 -13.25
N GLY A 218 2.34 26.55 -13.10
CA GLY A 218 1.37 27.16 -12.20
C GLY A 218 0.04 27.37 -12.92
N VAL A 219 -0.81 26.34 -12.96
CA VAL A 219 -2.12 26.42 -13.64
C VAL A 219 -3.24 26.59 -12.62
N MET A 220 -4.09 27.58 -12.82
CA MET A 220 -5.30 27.76 -12.01
C MET A 220 -6.30 26.64 -12.34
N THR A 221 -6.39 25.64 -11.46
CA THR A 221 -7.31 24.50 -11.57
C THR A 221 -8.20 24.43 -10.35
N ASP A 222 -9.16 23.50 -10.32
CA ASP A 222 -9.99 23.31 -9.11
C ASP A 222 -9.20 22.75 -7.91
N MET A 223 -7.90 22.46 -8.05
CA MET A 223 -7.00 22.19 -6.92
C MET A 223 -6.53 23.47 -6.23
N ALA A 224 -6.64 24.64 -6.87
CA ALA A 224 -6.13 25.91 -6.34
C ALA A 224 -6.65 26.28 -4.94
N PRO A 225 -7.91 26.01 -4.55
CA PRO A 225 -8.39 26.32 -3.20
C PRO A 225 -7.59 25.66 -2.07
N ASP A 226 -7.00 24.47 -2.31
CA ASP A 226 -6.20 23.75 -1.32
C ASP A 226 -4.72 24.19 -1.33
N PHE A 227 -4.32 25.05 -2.27
CA PHE A 227 -3.00 25.67 -2.35
C PHE A 227 -2.97 26.99 -1.57
N PRO A 228 -1.85 27.37 -0.92
CA PRO A 228 -1.82 28.60 -0.12
C PRO A 228 -2.15 29.84 -0.96
N ALA A 229 -3.16 30.60 -0.49
CA ALA A 229 -3.71 31.75 -1.20
C ALA A 229 -2.66 32.82 -1.57
N GLN A 230 -1.61 32.98 -0.75
CA GLN A 230 -0.53 33.92 -1.03
C GLN A 230 0.32 33.59 -2.28
N TYR A 231 0.09 32.43 -2.91
CA TYR A 231 0.79 32.00 -4.12
C TYR A 231 -0.14 31.86 -5.33
N HIS A 232 -1.42 32.19 -5.21
CA HIS A 232 -2.40 32.09 -6.30
C HIS A 232 -2.08 33.04 -7.47
N ASP A 233 -1.40 34.15 -7.19
CA ASP A 233 -0.88 35.10 -8.19
C ASP A 233 0.15 34.49 -9.14
N ARG A 234 0.73 33.33 -8.78
CA ARG A 234 1.67 32.57 -9.61
C ARG A 234 1.01 31.48 -10.46
N LEU A 235 -0.31 31.31 -10.34
CA LEU A 235 -1.06 30.33 -11.12
C LEU A 235 -1.56 30.93 -12.44
N THR A 236 -0.62 31.43 -13.24
CA THR A 236 -0.89 32.21 -14.46
C THR A 236 -0.86 31.41 -15.76
N ASP A 237 -0.43 30.15 -15.71
CA ASP A 237 -0.20 29.35 -16.91
C ASP A 237 -1.52 28.75 -17.43
N THR A 238 -1.64 28.66 -18.75
CA THR A 238 -2.84 28.08 -19.37
C THR A 238 -2.79 26.55 -19.37
N PRO A 239 -3.94 25.87 -19.20
CA PRO A 239 -4.01 24.42 -19.42
C PRO A 239 -3.53 23.98 -20.80
N GLN A 240 -3.72 24.83 -21.82
CA GLN A 240 -3.36 24.59 -23.21
C GLN A 240 -1.84 24.50 -23.38
N MET A 241 -1.06 25.39 -22.75
CA MET A 241 0.40 25.32 -22.78
C MET A 241 0.91 23.94 -22.35
N VAL A 242 0.38 23.40 -21.24
CA VAL A 242 0.77 22.08 -20.73
C VAL A 242 0.42 21.00 -21.74
N ALA A 243 -0.82 21.00 -22.20
CA ALA A 243 -1.34 20.02 -23.15
C ALA A 243 -0.55 20.00 -24.47
N ASP A 244 -0.26 21.17 -25.01
CA ASP A 244 0.43 21.38 -26.27
C ASP A 244 1.91 20.98 -26.16
N THR A 245 2.56 21.26 -25.03
CA THR A 245 3.91 20.76 -24.75
C THR A 245 3.95 19.21 -24.71
N LEU A 246 2.96 18.54 -24.13
CA LEU A 246 2.90 17.07 -24.16
C LEU A 246 2.75 16.53 -25.59
N VAL A 247 1.92 17.15 -26.42
CA VAL A 247 1.81 16.81 -27.85
C VAL A 247 3.16 17.00 -28.55
N PHE A 248 3.86 18.12 -28.30
CA PHE A 248 5.19 18.37 -28.86
C PHE A 248 6.23 17.32 -28.43
N LEU A 249 6.20 16.90 -27.17
CA LEU A 249 7.14 15.92 -26.63
C LEU A 249 6.88 14.51 -27.18
N THR A 250 5.63 14.21 -27.57
CA THR A 250 5.19 12.86 -27.98
C THR A 250 4.89 12.71 -29.47
N LYS A 251 5.02 13.77 -30.27
CA LYS A 251 4.92 13.69 -31.74
C LYS A 251 6.02 12.86 -32.39
N GLU A 252 7.14 12.69 -31.69
CA GLU A 252 8.25 11.83 -32.07
C GLU A 252 8.85 11.18 -30.83
N ARG A 253 9.48 10.02 -31.00
CA ARG A 253 10.21 9.38 -29.91
C ARG A 253 11.44 10.20 -29.54
N ARG A 254 11.65 10.40 -28.24
CA ARG A 254 12.83 11.09 -27.69
C ARG A 254 13.50 10.20 -26.65
N GLU A 255 14.30 9.23 -27.11
CA GLU A 255 14.98 8.24 -26.24
C GLU A 255 15.89 8.92 -25.22
N TRP A 256 16.57 9.98 -25.63
CA TRP A 256 17.49 10.73 -24.78
C TRP A 256 16.79 11.46 -23.62
N LEU A 257 15.48 11.71 -23.73
CA LEU A 257 14.67 12.36 -22.70
C LEU A 257 14.10 11.34 -21.69
N ALA A 258 14.26 10.04 -21.93
CA ALA A 258 13.72 9.02 -21.06
C ALA A 258 14.26 9.15 -19.63
N CYS A 259 13.42 8.84 -18.65
CA CYS A 259 13.73 8.93 -17.21
C CYS A 259 13.93 10.37 -16.69
N ARG A 260 13.68 11.40 -17.53
CA ARG A 260 13.92 12.80 -17.16
C ARG A 260 12.66 13.56 -16.83
N TYR A 261 12.87 14.63 -16.07
CA TYR A 261 11.90 15.63 -15.69
C TYR A 261 11.94 16.80 -16.68
N VAL A 262 10.76 17.29 -17.07
CA VAL A 262 10.59 18.45 -17.95
C VAL A 262 9.54 19.39 -17.36
N ASP A 263 9.84 20.69 -17.33
CA ASP A 263 8.85 21.71 -17.01
C ASP A 263 8.18 22.20 -18.29
N SER A 264 6.85 22.19 -18.32
CA SER A 264 6.08 22.56 -19.50
C SER A 264 6.20 24.04 -19.86
N ARG A 265 6.63 24.87 -18.90
CA ARG A 265 6.87 26.30 -19.10
C ARG A 265 8.14 26.57 -19.91
N TRP A 266 9.07 25.62 -20.02
CA TRP A 266 10.31 25.87 -20.75
C TRP A 266 10.07 26.12 -22.23
N ASP A 267 10.88 26.99 -22.82
CA ASP A 267 11.02 27.02 -24.28
C ASP A 267 11.63 25.69 -24.76
N MET A 268 10.83 24.93 -25.51
CA MET A 268 11.18 23.59 -25.97
C MET A 268 12.30 23.63 -27.00
N GLU A 269 12.42 24.68 -27.82
CA GLU A 269 13.53 24.81 -28.78
C GLU A 269 14.84 25.11 -28.05
N GLU A 270 14.82 25.97 -27.03
CA GLU A 270 15.98 26.19 -26.17
C GLU A 270 16.39 24.91 -25.42
N MET A 271 15.42 24.15 -24.91
CA MET A 271 15.66 22.86 -24.25
C MET A 271 16.28 21.84 -25.22
N LEU A 272 15.76 21.74 -26.46
CA LEU A 272 16.32 20.88 -27.50
C LEU A 272 17.74 21.29 -27.88
N ALA A 273 18.05 22.59 -27.93
CA ALA A 273 19.41 23.08 -28.19
C ALA A 273 20.41 22.69 -27.09
N LYS A 274 19.94 22.27 -25.92
CA LYS A 274 20.76 21.78 -24.79
C LYS A 274 20.86 20.25 -24.74
N LYS A 275 20.32 19.51 -25.73
CA LYS A 275 20.28 18.05 -25.76
C LYS A 275 21.62 17.40 -25.44
N GLU A 276 22.70 17.83 -26.09
CA GLU A 276 24.04 17.26 -25.92
C GLU A 276 24.52 17.45 -24.48
N ALA A 277 24.28 18.61 -23.88
CA ALA A 277 24.63 18.88 -22.49
C ALA A 277 23.79 18.03 -21.51
N ILE A 278 22.50 17.83 -21.80
CA ILE A 278 21.61 16.96 -21.01
C ILE A 278 22.12 15.52 -21.01
N ILE A 279 22.51 15.01 -22.19
CA ILE A 279 23.02 13.65 -22.35
C ILE A 279 24.37 13.50 -21.65
N GLN A 280 25.33 14.39 -21.92
CA GLN A 280 26.69 14.30 -21.36
C GLN A 280 26.70 14.49 -19.83
N GLY A 281 25.86 15.37 -19.31
CA GLY A 281 25.76 15.64 -17.87
C GLY A 281 24.85 14.69 -17.11
N ASP A 282 24.09 13.83 -17.81
CA ASP A 282 22.97 13.05 -17.28
C ASP A 282 21.99 13.89 -16.44
N LEU A 283 21.68 15.10 -16.95
CA LEU A 283 20.88 16.10 -16.24
C LEU A 283 19.39 15.73 -16.20
N LEU A 284 18.63 16.45 -15.36
CA LEU A 284 17.16 16.37 -15.25
C LEU A 284 16.61 15.02 -14.76
N LYS A 285 17.37 14.26 -13.97
CA LYS A 285 16.90 13.01 -13.33
C LYS A 285 16.73 13.19 -11.83
N ALA A 286 15.70 12.56 -11.26
CA ALA A 286 15.46 12.59 -9.82
C ALA A 286 16.27 11.51 -9.09
N GLY A 287 17.14 11.93 -8.18
CA GLY A 287 17.93 11.06 -7.29
C GLY A 287 19.42 11.37 -7.35
N PRO A 288 20.21 10.96 -6.34
CA PRO A 288 21.66 11.06 -6.44
C PRO A 288 22.09 10.26 -7.66
N VAL A 289 22.77 10.92 -8.60
CA VAL A 289 23.63 10.24 -9.55
C VAL A 289 24.67 9.56 -8.67
N LEU A 290 24.44 8.32 -8.24
CA LEU A 290 25.53 7.41 -7.92
C LEU A 290 26.28 7.26 -9.24
N ARG A 291 27.12 8.26 -9.53
CA ARG A 291 28.26 8.12 -10.41
C ARG A 291 29.03 7.00 -9.74
N PHE A 292 28.73 5.76 -10.12
CA PHE A 292 29.71 4.72 -10.06
C PHE A 292 30.90 5.33 -10.78
N TRP A 293 31.86 5.81 -9.98
CA TRP A 293 33.18 6.09 -10.47
C TRP A 293 33.53 4.88 -11.31
N THR A 294 33.66 5.08 -12.62
CA THR A 294 34.28 4.14 -13.51
C THR A 294 35.71 3.98 -13.01
N PHE A 295 35.90 3.10 -12.03
CA PHE A 295 37.19 2.52 -11.76
C PHE A 295 37.47 1.64 -12.96
N THR A 296 38.31 2.18 -13.83
CA THR A 296 39.07 1.44 -14.84
C THR A 296 39.48 0.10 -14.24
N MET A 297 39.11 -0.99 -14.92
CA MET A 297 39.47 -2.35 -14.56
C MET A 297 40.99 -2.45 -14.31
N VAL A 298 41.39 -2.53 -13.04
CA VAL A 298 42.65 -3.14 -12.64
C VAL A 298 42.30 -4.16 -11.56
N ALA A 299 42.57 -5.41 -11.90
CA ALA A 299 42.27 -6.60 -11.13
C ALA A 299 42.84 -6.53 -9.71
N TYR A 300 42.03 -6.73 -8.67
CA TYR A 300 42.42 -7.43 -7.43
C TYR A 300 41.16 -7.96 -6.71
N LYS A 301 41.20 -9.25 -6.34
CA LYS A 301 40.25 -10.01 -5.50
C LYS A 301 40.63 -9.86 -4.00
N PRO A 302 39.80 -10.26 -3.01
CA PRO A 302 38.69 -9.49 -2.44
C PRO A 302 38.88 -9.29 -0.92
N LEU A 303 38.67 -8.08 -0.39
CA LEU A 303 38.53 -7.90 1.06
C LEU A 303 37.77 -6.62 1.37
N PHE A 304 36.44 -6.66 1.33
CA PHE A 304 35.61 -5.69 2.03
C PHE A 304 34.37 -6.37 2.61
N VAL A 305 34.31 -6.33 3.93
CA VAL A 305 33.27 -6.91 4.78
C VAL A 305 32.12 -5.92 4.89
N PHE A 306 30.93 -6.47 4.67
CA PHE A 306 29.60 -6.15 5.20
C PHE A 306 29.46 -5.02 6.24
N GLY A 307 28.48 -4.15 6.00
CA GLY A 307 27.81 -3.36 7.03
C GLY A 307 26.73 -2.47 6.41
N LEU A 308 25.47 -2.73 6.76
CA LEU A 308 24.23 -2.05 6.31
C LEU A 308 23.65 -2.44 4.94
N LEU A 309 23.20 -3.70 4.85
CA LEU A 309 21.95 -4.00 4.17
C LEU A 309 20.99 -4.56 5.24
N SER A 310 20.40 -3.65 6.01
CA SER A 310 19.17 -3.95 6.73
C SER A 310 18.09 -4.13 5.67
N ILE A 311 17.91 -5.37 5.25
CA ILE A 311 16.83 -5.82 4.39
C ILE A 311 15.53 -5.51 5.14
N VAL A 312 14.91 -4.35 4.87
CA VAL A 312 13.50 -4.15 5.16
C VAL A 312 12.74 -4.86 4.04
N GLU A 313 12.71 -6.18 4.14
CA GLU A 313 11.72 -6.99 3.46
C GLU A 313 10.42 -6.84 4.26
N LEU A 314 9.64 -5.81 3.91
CA LEU A 314 8.20 -5.85 4.15
C LEU A 314 7.60 -6.81 3.11
N VAL A 315 7.74 -8.11 3.37
CA VAL A 315 6.98 -9.15 2.68
C VAL A 315 6.06 -9.72 3.74
N ALA A 316 4.75 -9.55 3.59
CA ALA A 316 3.80 -9.97 4.61
C ALA A 316 3.54 -11.48 4.48
N GLY A 317 4.27 -12.32 5.20
CA GLY A 317 4.09 -13.78 5.16
C GLY A 317 2.81 -14.23 5.84
N HIS A 318 2.20 -15.30 5.37
CA HIS A 318 0.99 -15.82 5.99
C HIS A 318 0.89 -17.33 5.79
N GLY A 319 0.98 -18.07 6.90
CA GLY A 319 0.72 -19.51 6.95
C GLY A 319 -0.02 -19.82 8.24
N CYS A 320 -1.10 -20.58 8.15
CA CYS A 320 -1.99 -20.87 9.28
C CYS A 320 -2.22 -22.39 9.44
N ILE A 321 -2.38 -22.85 10.67
CA ILE A 321 -2.62 -24.27 10.98
C ILE A 321 -4.13 -24.49 11.02
N ILE A 322 -4.69 -25.00 9.93
CA ILE A 322 -6.13 -25.09 9.70
C ILE A 322 -6.73 -26.42 10.13
N ALA A 323 -5.90 -27.40 10.46
CA ALA A 323 -6.33 -28.67 11.04
C ALA A 323 -5.19 -29.31 11.83
N ALA A 324 -5.54 -30.05 12.87
CA ALA A 324 -4.63 -30.83 13.68
C ALA A 324 -5.30 -32.12 14.19
N THR A 325 -4.52 -33.18 14.28
CA THR A 325 -4.90 -34.50 14.82
C THR A 325 -3.73 -35.05 15.62
N GLY A 326 -4.00 -35.66 16.77
CA GLY A 326 -2.97 -36.32 17.56
C GLY A 326 -2.89 -37.81 17.24
N ASP A 327 -1.82 -38.47 17.66
CA ASP A 327 -1.59 -39.89 17.43
C ASP A 327 -2.66 -40.82 18.03
N ALA A 328 -3.37 -40.36 19.07
CA ALA A 328 -4.53 -41.05 19.66
C ALA A 328 -5.88 -40.56 19.11
N GLY A 329 -5.88 -39.77 18.03
CA GLY A 329 -7.07 -39.27 17.34
C GLY A 329 -7.45 -37.84 17.72
N GLY A 330 -8.75 -37.54 17.66
CA GLY A 330 -9.28 -36.19 17.83
C GLY A 330 -8.97 -35.25 16.66
N ASN A 331 -9.51 -34.05 16.74
CA ASN A 331 -9.45 -33.02 15.71
C ASN A 331 -9.45 -31.64 16.37
N GLY A 332 -8.84 -30.67 15.71
CA GLY A 332 -8.86 -29.27 16.12
C GLY A 332 -8.15 -28.40 15.10
N THR A 333 -7.98 -27.13 15.44
CA THR A 333 -7.26 -26.12 14.65
C THR A 333 -6.32 -25.35 15.57
N ALA A 334 -5.58 -24.37 15.05
CA ALA A 334 -4.91 -23.41 15.92
C ALA A 334 -5.89 -22.37 16.49
N LEU A 335 -5.51 -21.76 17.62
CA LEU A 335 -6.24 -20.62 18.19
C LEU A 335 -6.40 -19.50 17.16
N GLY A 336 -7.59 -18.89 17.13
CA GLY A 336 -7.90 -17.75 16.26
C GLY A 336 -8.23 -18.11 14.81
N ILE A 337 -8.23 -19.39 14.45
CA ILE A 337 -8.59 -19.86 13.11
C ILE A 337 -10.11 -19.84 12.95
N ASP A 338 -10.60 -19.20 11.88
CA ASP A 338 -12.01 -19.17 11.51
C ASP A 338 -12.22 -20.00 10.25
N SER A 339 -13.04 -21.05 10.36
CA SER A 339 -13.37 -21.97 9.27
C SER A 339 -14.13 -21.29 8.12
N SER A 340 -14.77 -20.16 8.37
CA SER A 340 -15.47 -19.33 7.38
C SER A 340 -14.57 -18.35 6.62
N THR A 341 -13.31 -18.16 7.07
CA THR A 341 -12.34 -17.30 6.37
C THR A 341 -12.04 -17.88 4.98
N PRO A 342 -12.33 -17.16 3.88
CA PRO A 342 -12.05 -17.63 2.53
C PRO A 342 -10.54 -17.87 2.34
N ARG A 343 -10.12 -19.04 1.84
CA ARG A 343 -8.70 -19.38 1.63
C ARG A 343 -8.35 -19.49 0.14
N ASP A 344 -8.84 -18.53 -0.64
CA ASP A 344 -8.86 -18.56 -2.11
C ASP A 344 -7.86 -17.62 -2.79
N GLY A 345 -6.98 -16.98 -2.01
CA GLY A 345 -5.89 -16.16 -2.56
C GLY A 345 -6.24 -14.77 -3.07
N THR A 346 -7.52 -14.41 -3.08
CA THR A 346 -7.97 -13.36 -4.00
C THR A 346 -7.68 -11.92 -3.54
N ARG A 347 -7.61 -11.61 -2.22
CA ARG A 347 -7.43 -10.23 -1.69
C ARG A 347 -6.99 -10.20 -0.23
N ARG A 348 -6.20 -9.19 0.22
CA ARG A 348 -5.71 -9.00 1.61
C ARG A 348 -6.75 -9.28 2.72
N ARG A 349 -7.99 -8.86 2.49
CA ARG A 349 -9.16 -9.19 3.31
C ARG A 349 -10.23 -9.78 2.38
N PRO A 350 -10.95 -10.83 2.79
CA PRO A 350 -10.91 -11.47 4.12
C PRO A 350 -9.87 -12.60 4.30
N PHE A 351 -9.10 -12.98 3.27
CA PHE A 351 -8.44 -14.29 3.24
C PHE A 351 -7.27 -14.61 4.19
N GLN A 352 -6.78 -13.62 4.94
CA GLN A 352 -5.60 -13.74 5.82
C GLN A 352 -5.88 -13.29 7.25
N GLN A 353 -7.15 -13.00 7.57
CA GLN A 353 -7.46 -12.29 8.81
C GLN A 353 -7.31 -13.17 10.07
N ASP A 354 -7.37 -14.49 9.90
CA ASP A 354 -7.25 -15.50 10.95
C ASP A 354 -5.83 -16.09 11.09
N THR A 355 -4.86 -15.59 10.30
CA THR A 355 -3.48 -16.07 10.38
C THR A 355 -2.80 -15.57 11.65
N THR A 356 -2.37 -16.50 12.51
CA THR A 356 -1.63 -16.17 13.72
C THR A 356 -0.22 -15.69 13.39
N ARG A 357 0.17 -14.55 13.99
CA ARG A 357 1.54 -14.02 13.98
C ARG A 357 2.09 -13.90 15.40
N PHE A 358 3.39 -14.16 15.57
CA PHE A 358 4.08 -14.01 16.86
C PHE A 358 5.07 -12.84 16.80
N LYS A 359 4.65 -11.63 17.20
CA LYS A 359 5.48 -10.42 17.06
C LYS A 359 5.19 -9.41 18.16
N GLY A 360 6.17 -8.53 18.42
CA GLY A 360 6.03 -7.45 19.40
C GLY A 360 5.76 -8.02 20.78
N ASP A 361 4.76 -7.48 21.47
CA ASP A 361 4.33 -7.96 22.79
C ASP A 361 3.77 -9.40 22.74
N GLN A 362 3.35 -9.86 21.56
CA GLN A 362 2.84 -11.22 21.32
C GLN A 362 3.90 -12.21 20.80
N ALA A 363 5.19 -11.84 20.85
CA ALA A 363 6.27 -12.71 20.37
C ALA A 363 6.41 -13.98 21.23
N ASP A 364 6.19 -13.89 22.55
CA ASP A 364 6.40 -15.00 23.50
C ASP A 364 5.08 -15.52 24.10
N THR A 365 3.93 -15.20 23.48
CA THR A 365 2.59 -15.56 23.93
C THR A 365 1.93 -16.59 23.00
N PHE A 366 0.59 -16.62 22.96
CA PHE A 366 -0.24 -17.37 22.03
C PHE A 366 -0.38 -16.72 20.63
N GLY A 367 0.25 -15.56 20.42
CA GLY A 367 0.20 -14.80 19.17
C GLY A 367 -1.09 -13.99 19.02
N GLU A 368 -1.27 -13.38 17.86
CA GLU A 368 -2.46 -12.58 17.52
C GLU A 368 -2.89 -12.83 16.08
N THR A 369 -4.16 -12.61 15.80
CA THR A 369 -4.75 -12.59 14.45
C THR A 369 -5.23 -11.17 14.11
N LEU A 370 -5.40 -10.86 12.82
CA LEU A 370 -5.89 -9.54 12.41
C LEU A 370 -7.38 -9.33 12.69
N GLU A 371 -8.16 -10.42 12.76
CA GLU A 371 -9.59 -10.38 13.05
C GLU A 371 -9.88 -10.48 14.55
N GLY A 372 -9.31 -11.48 15.22
CA GLY A 372 -9.57 -11.77 16.62
C GLY A 372 -8.72 -10.99 17.62
N GLY A 373 -7.65 -10.32 17.17
CA GLY A 373 -6.66 -9.70 18.06
C GLY A 373 -5.81 -10.75 18.76
N ASP A 374 -5.42 -10.49 20.01
CA ASP A 374 -4.62 -11.41 20.82
C ASP A 374 -5.34 -12.75 21.00
N ASN A 375 -4.64 -13.86 20.75
CA ASN A 375 -5.18 -15.19 20.95
C ASN A 375 -5.31 -15.47 22.46
N ASP A 376 -6.53 -15.76 22.90
CA ASP A 376 -6.82 -16.15 24.27
C ASP A 376 -7.06 -17.68 24.35
N PRO A 377 -6.32 -18.42 25.20
CA PRO A 377 -6.40 -19.87 25.25
C PRO A 377 -7.76 -20.38 25.71
N GLU A 378 -8.46 -19.68 26.61
CA GLU A 378 -9.78 -20.09 27.11
C GLU A 378 -10.85 -19.98 26.03
N SER A 379 -11.06 -18.78 25.50
CA SER A 379 -12.07 -18.53 24.47
C SER A 379 -11.74 -19.21 23.15
N GLY A 380 -10.47 -19.23 22.75
CA GLY A 380 -10.04 -19.89 21.51
C GLY A 380 -10.17 -21.41 21.58
N THR A 381 -9.82 -22.04 22.71
CA THR A 381 -10.04 -23.50 22.87
C THR A 381 -11.53 -23.84 22.93
N ALA A 382 -12.35 -22.99 23.56
CA ALA A 382 -13.81 -23.17 23.57
C ALA A 382 -14.41 -23.10 22.15
N ALA A 383 -13.92 -22.19 21.30
CA ALA A 383 -14.33 -22.10 19.90
C ALA A 383 -13.92 -23.35 19.11
N ILE A 384 -12.68 -23.82 19.28
CA ILE A 384 -12.20 -25.07 18.64
C ILE A 384 -13.06 -26.26 19.04
N LEU A 385 -13.39 -26.40 20.33
CA LEU A 385 -14.26 -27.47 20.83
C LEU A 385 -15.66 -27.40 20.22
N ALA A 386 -16.20 -26.20 20.01
CA ALA A 386 -17.51 -26.02 19.38
C ALA A 386 -17.49 -26.49 17.91
N GLU A 387 -16.42 -26.22 17.17
CA GLU A 387 -16.25 -26.65 15.77
C GLU A 387 -15.89 -28.13 15.63
N SER A 388 -15.11 -28.69 16.57
CA SER A 388 -14.57 -30.04 16.49
C SER A 388 -15.51 -31.14 17.00
N GLY A 389 -16.66 -30.77 17.58
CA GLY A 389 -17.59 -31.71 18.21
C GLY A 389 -17.23 -32.07 19.66
N GLY A 390 -16.53 -31.18 20.36
CA GLY A 390 -16.19 -31.32 21.78
C GLY A 390 -14.89 -32.07 22.04
N THR A 391 -14.05 -32.28 21.03
CA THR A 391 -12.78 -33.00 21.14
C THR A 391 -11.59 -32.14 20.78
N LEU A 392 -10.46 -32.34 21.44
CA LEU A 392 -9.16 -31.79 21.02
C LEU A 392 -8.32 -32.90 20.37
N PRO A 393 -7.27 -32.57 19.60
CA PRO A 393 -6.26 -33.53 19.18
C PRO A 393 -5.72 -34.30 20.41
N GLN A 394 -5.84 -35.62 20.37
CA GLN A 394 -5.48 -36.52 21.47
C GLN A 394 -4.06 -37.05 21.27
N ILE A 395 -3.17 -36.79 22.22
CA ILE A 395 -1.76 -37.18 22.13
C ILE A 395 -1.36 -38.22 23.18
N THR A 396 -0.31 -38.98 22.92
CA THR A 396 0.38 -39.82 23.92
C THR A 396 1.81 -39.33 24.20
N PRO A 397 2.40 -39.64 25.36
CA PRO A 397 3.83 -39.39 25.60
C PRO A 397 4.67 -40.19 24.58
N GLY A 398 5.50 -39.50 23.80
CA GLY A 398 6.27 -40.12 22.72
C GLY A 398 5.51 -40.30 21.40
N GLY A 399 4.24 -39.86 21.35
CA GLY A 399 3.41 -39.83 20.17
C GLY A 399 3.75 -38.67 19.21
N GLU A 400 2.77 -38.20 18.45
CA GLU A 400 2.96 -37.17 17.44
C GLU A 400 1.68 -36.35 17.22
N VAL A 401 1.86 -35.07 16.89
CA VAL A 401 0.78 -34.20 16.41
C VAL A 401 0.96 -33.98 14.91
N GLN A 402 -0.03 -34.37 14.12
CA GLN A 402 -0.12 -34.06 12.70
C GLN A 402 -0.96 -32.80 12.49
N MET A 403 -0.49 -31.90 11.64
CA MET A 403 -1.10 -30.61 11.33
C MET A 403 -1.17 -30.39 9.82
N THR A 404 -2.21 -29.69 9.39
CA THR A 404 -2.32 -29.15 8.04
C THR A 404 -2.03 -27.66 8.09
N LEU A 405 -0.90 -27.27 7.50
CA LEU A 405 -0.53 -25.88 7.32
C LEU A 405 -1.05 -25.40 5.96
N HIS A 406 -1.91 -24.40 5.96
CA HIS A 406 -2.28 -23.71 4.74
C HIS A 406 -1.30 -22.56 4.49
N GLN A 407 -0.48 -22.67 3.43
CA GLN A 407 0.42 -21.60 3.01
C GLN A 407 -0.37 -20.58 2.19
N VAL A 408 -0.65 -19.41 2.76
CA VAL A 408 -1.45 -18.40 2.07
C VAL A 408 -0.63 -17.65 1.01
N ASN A 409 0.68 -17.47 1.20
CA ASN A 409 1.54 -16.83 0.21
C ASN A 409 3.00 -17.29 0.29
N ALA A 410 3.87 -16.71 -0.54
CA ALA A 410 5.24 -17.15 -0.73
C ALA A 410 6.10 -17.14 0.55
N ASP A 411 5.73 -16.39 1.59
CA ASP A 411 6.49 -16.23 2.84
C ASP A 411 5.77 -16.75 4.11
N GLY A 412 4.75 -17.59 3.92
CA GLY A 412 4.11 -18.45 4.94
C GLY A 412 4.58 -19.91 4.92
N ALA A 413 5.75 -20.17 4.34
CA ALA A 413 6.25 -21.52 4.10
C ALA A 413 7.25 -21.95 5.19
N GLY A 414 7.92 -23.10 5.00
CA GLY A 414 8.83 -23.66 5.98
C GLY A 414 10.28 -23.15 5.94
N PRO A 415 11.18 -23.74 6.75
CA PRO A 415 10.88 -24.79 7.72
C PRO A 415 10.19 -24.23 8.99
N TYR A 416 9.37 -25.06 9.64
CA TYR A 416 8.72 -24.73 10.92
C TYR A 416 9.53 -25.25 12.10
N THR A 417 9.46 -24.57 13.23
CA THR A 417 9.88 -25.08 14.54
C THR A 417 8.64 -25.25 15.41
N CYS A 418 8.57 -26.36 16.14
CA CYS A 418 7.45 -26.66 17.02
C CYS A 418 7.93 -26.83 18.47
N MET A 419 7.06 -26.48 19.40
CA MET A 419 7.30 -26.56 20.83
C MET A 419 5.99 -26.80 21.58
N ILE A 420 6.09 -27.39 22.76
CA ILE A 420 4.95 -27.75 23.60
C ILE A 420 5.08 -27.13 24.99
N ASN A 421 3.98 -26.56 25.46
CA ASN A 421 3.81 -26.04 26.81
C ASN A 421 2.88 -26.98 27.60
N ALA A 422 3.38 -27.45 28.75
CA ALA A 422 2.76 -28.53 29.51
C ALA A 422 1.54 -28.10 30.34
N ASP A 423 1.52 -26.86 30.81
CA ASP A 423 0.54 -26.34 31.78
C ASP A 423 -0.58 -25.52 31.13
N GLY A 424 -0.54 -25.32 29.82
CA GLY A 424 -1.52 -24.53 29.08
C GLY A 424 -1.37 -23.01 29.26
N ALA A 425 -0.40 -22.54 30.04
CA ALA A 425 -0.22 -21.12 30.35
C ALA A 425 0.66 -20.37 29.32
N GLY A 426 1.37 -21.09 28.45
CA GLY A 426 2.19 -20.49 27.39
C GLY A 426 3.47 -19.78 27.87
N THR A 427 3.91 -20.01 29.11
CA THR A 427 5.10 -19.35 29.68
C THR A 427 6.39 -20.15 29.50
N THR A 428 6.31 -21.49 29.52
CA THR A 428 7.46 -22.38 29.39
C THR A 428 7.25 -23.36 28.25
N TRP A 429 8.19 -23.40 27.31
CA TRP A 429 8.08 -24.17 26.08
C TRP A 429 9.22 -25.18 25.94
N THR A 430 8.87 -26.43 25.64
CA THR A 430 9.81 -27.52 25.35
C THR A 430 9.84 -27.76 23.85
N GLN A 431 11.02 -27.78 23.23
CA GLN A 431 11.16 -28.04 21.79
C GLN A 431 10.65 -29.43 21.41
N MET A 432 9.95 -29.51 20.28
CA MET A 432 9.50 -30.75 19.66
C MET A 432 10.31 -31.02 18.39
N ALA A 433 10.60 -32.29 18.12
CA ALA A 433 11.23 -32.68 16.86
C ALA A 433 10.19 -32.63 15.73
N VAL A 434 10.40 -31.78 14.72
CA VAL A 434 9.52 -31.73 13.53
C VAL A 434 9.88 -32.89 12.61
N THR A 435 8.99 -33.87 12.51
CA THR A 435 9.16 -35.14 11.78
C THR A 435 8.74 -35.03 10.32
N GLN A 436 7.78 -34.15 10.01
CA GLN A 436 7.39 -33.80 8.64
C GLN A 436 7.45 -32.28 8.48
N GLN A 437 8.26 -31.81 7.53
CA GLN A 437 8.48 -30.39 7.28
C GLN A 437 7.64 -29.84 6.14
N VAL A 438 7.35 -28.55 6.26
CA VAL A 438 6.77 -27.73 5.20
C VAL A 438 7.91 -27.30 4.26
N PRO A 439 7.75 -27.40 2.93
CA PRO A 439 8.75 -26.93 1.98
C PRO A 439 9.07 -25.44 2.17
N GLY A 440 10.34 -25.06 2.01
CA GLY A 440 10.74 -23.66 2.04
C GLY A 440 12.11 -23.42 2.66
N LYS A 441 12.60 -22.19 2.52
CA LYS A 441 13.85 -21.73 3.13
C LYS A 441 13.62 -20.35 3.73
N ARG A 442 13.88 -20.19 5.03
CA ARG A 442 13.68 -18.94 5.79
C ARG A 442 12.23 -18.43 5.70
N GLY A 443 11.26 -19.34 5.82
CA GLY A 443 9.84 -19.00 5.72
C GLY A 443 9.33 -18.86 4.28
N ARG A 444 10.18 -19.04 3.26
CA ARG A 444 9.82 -18.78 1.85
C ARG A 444 9.76 -20.02 0.97
N ASN A 445 8.71 -20.12 0.16
CA ASN A 445 8.54 -21.10 -0.91
C ASN A 445 7.99 -20.41 -2.17
N GLN A 446 8.75 -20.46 -3.27
CA GLN A 446 8.43 -19.78 -4.53
C GLN A 446 7.58 -20.62 -5.49
N LYS A 447 7.20 -21.84 -5.11
CA LYS A 447 6.40 -22.74 -5.95
C LYS A 447 4.91 -22.57 -5.63
N GLY A 448 4.24 -21.62 -6.29
CA GLY A 448 2.80 -21.35 -6.13
C GLY A 448 2.43 -20.81 -4.74
N SER A 449 1.63 -19.75 -4.68
CA SER A 449 0.92 -19.36 -3.45
C SER A 449 -0.36 -20.19 -3.35
N GLU A 450 -0.78 -20.54 -2.12
CA GLU A 450 -1.96 -21.38 -1.77
C GLU A 450 -1.80 -22.88 -1.99
N THR A 451 -1.11 -23.53 -1.05
CA THR A 451 -1.16 -24.99 -0.95
C THR A 451 -1.18 -25.44 0.50
N ASP A 452 -1.97 -26.48 0.77
CA ASP A 452 -1.92 -27.19 2.04
C ASP A 452 -0.66 -28.05 2.10
N HIS A 453 -0.01 -28.02 3.25
CA HIS A 453 1.21 -28.75 3.53
C HIS A 453 1.06 -29.54 4.83
N ALA A 454 1.50 -30.80 4.81
CA ALA A 454 1.62 -31.59 6.01
C ALA A 454 2.77 -31.07 6.88
N LEU A 455 2.49 -30.87 8.17
CA LEU A 455 3.43 -30.54 9.22
C LEU A 455 3.23 -31.55 10.35
N ALA A 456 4.29 -32.17 10.86
CA ALA A 456 4.16 -33.11 11.99
C ALA A 456 5.28 -32.90 13.01
N ALA A 457 4.95 -33.02 14.30
CA ALA A 457 5.89 -32.81 15.39
C ALA A 457 5.74 -33.91 16.46
N ALA A 458 6.85 -34.53 16.82
CA ALA A 458 6.91 -35.59 17.82
C ALA A 458 6.74 -35.02 19.24
N VAL A 459 5.85 -35.64 20.01
CA VAL A 459 5.63 -35.34 21.42
C VAL A 459 6.79 -35.93 22.23
N PRO A 460 7.43 -35.17 23.14
CA PRO A 460 8.49 -35.71 23.97
C PRO A 460 8.03 -36.95 24.76
N ALA A 461 8.88 -37.99 24.86
CA ALA A 461 8.54 -39.25 25.52
C ALA A 461 8.13 -39.10 26.99
N GLY A 462 8.63 -38.07 27.67
CA GLY A 462 8.28 -37.74 29.06
C GLY A 462 7.22 -36.63 29.19
N GLN A 463 6.55 -36.24 28.09
CA GLN A 463 5.59 -35.15 28.12
C GLN A 463 4.38 -35.50 28.98
N THR A 464 3.99 -34.57 29.85
CA THR A 464 2.70 -34.57 30.56
C THR A 464 1.96 -33.28 30.24
N CYS A 465 0.63 -33.36 30.20
CA CYS A 465 -0.21 -32.17 30.09
C CYS A 465 -0.97 -31.99 31.39
N THR A 466 -0.86 -30.81 31.99
CA THR A 466 -1.45 -30.47 33.29
C THR A 466 -2.36 -29.26 33.21
N GLY A 467 -2.50 -28.62 32.05
CA GLY A 467 -3.35 -27.47 31.87
C GLY A 467 -4.84 -27.79 32.00
N ALA A 468 -5.56 -26.82 32.56
CA ALA A 468 -7.01 -26.78 32.55
C ALA A 468 -7.42 -25.58 31.69
N VAL A 469 -8.02 -25.82 30.52
CA VAL A 469 -8.36 -24.78 29.54
C VAL A 469 -9.71 -25.10 28.92
N ALA A 470 -10.62 -24.12 28.85
CA ALA A 470 -11.98 -24.25 28.30
C ALA A 470 -12.77 -25.42 28.92
N GLY A 471 -12.57 -25.67 30.22
CA GLY A 471 -13.18 -26.79 30.93
C GLY A 471 -12.58 -28.17 30.63
N GLN A 472 -11.62 -28.27 29.71
CA GLN A 472 -10.85 -29.48 29.44
C GLN A 472 -9.67 -29.62 30.40
N GLN A 473 -9.39 -30.85 30.82
CA GLN A 473 -8.26 -31.19 31.69
C GLN A 473 -7.16 -31.87 30.89
N ASN A 474 -5.94 -31.83 31.41
CA ASN A 474 -4.74 -32.40 30.78
C ASN A 474 -4.47 -31.80 29.39
N VAL A 475 -4.61 -30.48 29.27
CA VAL A 475 -4.36 -29.74 28.03
C VAL A 475 -2.90 -29.27 28.00
N CYS A 476 -2.24 -29.47 26.86
CA CYS A 476 -0.99 -28.82 26.48
C CYS A 476 -1.26 -27.84 25.34
N MET A 477 -0.32 -26.92 25.11
CA MET A 477 -0.34 -26.00 23.98
C MET A 477 0.83 -26.31 23.05
N VAL A 478 0.57 -26.62 21.79
CA VAL A 478 1.59 -26.88 20.78
C VAL A 478 1.72 -25.67 19.87
N ARG A 479 2.82 -24.94 19.99
CA ARG A 479 3.14 -23.80 19.15
C ARG A 479 4.05 -24.23 18.02
N CYS A 480 3.66 -23.93 16.79
CA CYS A 480 4.51 -24.11 15.62
C CYS A 480 4.60 -22.78 14.85
N GLN A 481 5.81 -22.43 14.44
CA GLN A 481 6.06 -21.18 13.71
C GLN A 481 7.21 -21.31 12.71
N ASN A 482 7.17 -20.52 11.65
CA ASN A 482 8.28 -20.36 10.71
C ASN A 482 9.22 -19.21 11.12
N PRO A 483 10.41 -19.08 10.51
CA PRO A 483 11.36 -18.01 10.84
C PRO A 483 11.13 -16.72 10.03
N ALA A 484 9.91 -16.45 9.56
CA ALA A 484 9.64 -15.27 8.74
C ALA A 484 9.80 -13.97 9.54
N LEU A 485 10.50 -12.97 8.97
CA LEU A 485 10.82 -11.71 9.65
C LEU A 485 9.62 -10.75 9.76
N ALA A 486 8.66 -10.85 8.84
CA ALA A 486 7.47 -10.02 8.90
C ALA A 486 6.56 -10.36 10.10
N GLY A 487 6.71 -11.59 10.59
CA GLY A 487 6.24 -12.15 11.84
C GLY A 487 6.43 -13.65 11.72
N PRO A 488 6.99 -14.38 12.70
CA PRO A 488 6.86 -15.82 12.71
C PRO A 488 5.37 -16.20 12.57
N PHE A 489 5.04 -16.97 11.54
CA PHE A 489 3.66 -17.37 11.22
C PHE A 489 3.44 -18.84 11.52
N GLY A 490 2.23 -19.19 11.94
CA GLY A 490 1.83 -20.56 12.23
C GLY A 490 0.59 -20.60 13.12
N GLY A 491 0.75 -21.06 14.35
CA GLY A 491 -0.34 -21.08 15.32
C GLY A 491 -0.01 -21.84 16.59
N VAL A 492 -0.92 -21.77 17.56
CA VAL A 492 -0.90 -22.60 18.77
C VAL A 492 -2.10 -23.53 18.75
N VAL A 493 -1.86 -24.84 18.80
CA VAL A 493 -2.88 -25.89 18.80
C VAL A 493 -3.03 -26.41 20.24
N PRO A 494 -4.21 -26.27 20.86
CA PRO A 494 -4.53 -26.97 22.11
C PRO A 494 -4.61 -28.47 21.82
N VAL A 495 -3.86 -29.27 22.58
CA VAL A 495 -3.86 -30.73 22.48
C VAL A 495 -4.13 -31.31 23.86
N GLN A 496 -4.76 -32.48 23.92
CA GLN A 496 -5.12 -33.10 25.18
C GLN A 496 -4.39 -34.43 25.32
N MET A 497 -3.83 -34.68 26.50
CA MET A 497 -3.24 -35.99 26.78
C MET A 497 -4.34 -37.04 26.82
N SER A 498 -4.25 -38.01 25.91
CA SER A 498 -5.20 -39.11 25.88
C SER A 498 -5.16 -39.84 27.22
N GLN A 499 -6.31 -39.94 27.88
CA GLN A 499 -6.42 -40.81 29.03
C GLN A 499 -6.40 -42.22 28.48
N GLY A 500 -5.26 -42.92 28.64
CA GLY A 500 -5.18 -44.33 28.29
C GLY A 500 -6.40 -45.03 28.89
N ALA A 501 -7.12 -45.79 28.07
CA ALA A 501 -8.30 -46.53 28.49
C ALA A 501 -7.95 -47.45 29.65
N THR A 502 -8.10 -46.97 30.89
CA THR A 502 -8.08 -47.79 32.07
C THR A 502 -9.43 -48.49 32.12
N ALA A 503 -9.37 -49.81 31.96
CA ALA A 503 -10.47 -50.72 32.21
C ALA A 503 -11.16 -50.34 33.54
N GLY A 504 -12.49 -50.28 33.49
CA GLY A 504 -13.29 -49.59 34.47
C GLY A 504 -13.19 -50.08 35.91
N SER A 505 -13.65 -49.21 36.81
CA SER A 505 -14.46 -49.64 37.94
C SER A 505 -15.65 -48.71 38.04
N ALA A 506 -16.82 -49.26 37.72
CA ALA A 506 -18.10 -48.67 38.05
C ALA A 506 -18.18 -48.45 39.57
N ALA A 507 -18.61 -47.26 39.98
CA ALA A 507 -19.26 -47.07 41.27
C ALA A 507 -20.56 -46.32 41.01
N SER A 508 -21.61 -47.10 40.82
CA SER A 508 -23.00 -46.68 40.96
C SER A 508 -23.19 -46.06 42.34
N ASN A 509 -23.80 -44.88 42.41
CA ASN A 509 -24.84 -44.72 43.42
C ASN A 509 -26.01 -43.87 42.90
N SER A 510 -27.15 -44.54 42.93
CA SER A 510 -28.49 -44.11 42.60
C SER A 510 -29.13 -43.33 43.76
N THR A 511 -30.31 -42.76 43.50
CA THR A 511 -31.31 -42.16 44.40
C THR A 511 -31.07 -40.69 44.81
N VAL A 512 -32.03 -39.75 44.84
CA VAL A 512 -33.44 -39.53 44.41
C VAL A 512 -33.97 -38.43 45.33
N ALA A 513 -34.66 -37.41 44.79
CA ALA A 513 -35.72 -36.56 45.41
C ALA A 513 -35.45 -35.83 46.76
N ALA A 514 -36.05 -34.70 47.10
CA ALA A 514 -36.90 -33.69 46.46
C ALA A 514 -37.14 -32.57 47.50
N THR A 515 -37.72 -31.47 47.02
CA THR A 515 -38.62 -30.51 47.74
C THR A 515 -37.96 -29.53 48.75
N THR A 516 -38.31 -28.24 48.83
CA THR A 516 -39.58 -27.56 48.55
C THR A 516 -39.43 -26.02 48.51
N ASN A 517 -40.19 -25.35 47.62
CA ASN A 517 -41.04 -24.13 47.78
C ASN A 517 -40.45 -22.83 48.38
N THR A 518 -40.80 -21.59 47.94
CA THR A 518 -42.11 -21.00 47.55
C THR A 518 -41.82 -19.61 46.95
N ALA A 519 -42.24 -19.24 45.73
CA ALA A 519 -43.50 -18.58 45.29
C ALA A 519 -43.55 -17.03 45.33
N ASN A 520 -43.77 -16.40 44.15
CA ASN A 520 -44.87 -15.46 43.79
C ASN A 520 -44.58 -14.80 42.41
N ASN A 521 -45.38 -15.08 41.36
CA ASN A 521 -46.53 -14.29 40.81
C ASN A 521 -46.12 -12.88 40.30
N THR A 522 -46.46 -12.36 39.10
CA THR A 522 -47.58 -12.64 38.15
C THR A 522 -47.38 -11.86 36.83
N ALA A 523 -47.87 -12.45 35.71
CA ALA A 523 -48.65 -11.85 34.61
C ALA A 523 -48.10 -10.75 33.64
N THR A 524 -47.81 -11.19 32.40
CA THR A 524 -48.35 -10.76 31.07
C THR A 524 -48.60 -9.28 30.72
N GLY A 525 -48.10 -8.87 29.54
CA GLY A 525 -48.71 -7.81 28.71
C GLY A 525 -47.72 -7.09 27.79
N SER A 526 -48.03 -7.01 26.50
CA SER A 526 -47.14 -6.69 25.37
C SER A 526 -46.88 -5.21 25.06
N ALA A 527 -45.76 -4.98 24.36
CA ALA A 527 -45.51 -4.06 23.23
C ALA A 527 -45.01 -2.61 23.49
N SER A 528 -44.02 -2.29 22.65
CA SER A 528 -43.48 -0.99 22.18
C SER A 528 -42.57 -0.14 23.08
N ASP A 529 -41.43 0.23 22.47
CA ASP A 529 -40.58 1.41 22.64
C ASP A 529 -39.61 1.52 23.83
N ILE A 530 -38.31 1.23 23.57
CA ILE A 530 -37.14 1.75 24.33
C ILE A 530 -36.00 1.88 23.30
N ALA A 531 -35.62 3.06 22.79
CA ALA A 531 -34.98 4.22 23.42
C ALA A 531 -33.59 3.91 23.99
N ALA A 532 -32.60 4.68 23.52
CA ALA A 532 -31.18 4.54 23.79
C ALA A 532 -30.82 4.59 25.27
N ASP A 533 -29.86 3.75 25.68
CA ASP A 533 -29.18 3.84 26.97
C ASP A 533 -27.71 4.21 26.74
N ASN A 534 -27.27 5.23 27.46
CA ASN A 534 -25.96 5.87 27.40
C ASN A 534 -25.51 6.10 28.85
N ASN A 535 -24.26 5.74 29.13
CA ASN A 535 -23.39 6.08 30.27
C ASN A 535 -22.94 4.82 31.03
N GLY A 536 -21.66 4.68 31.36
CA GLY A 536 -20.54 5.59 31.18
C GLY A 536 -19.33 5.12 31.98
N ASP A 537 -18.18 5.65 31.60
CA ASP A 537 -16.98 5.70 32.44
C ASP A 537 -16.32 7.04 32.14
N ASP A 538 -16.47 8.02 33.04
CA ASP A 538 -15.73 9.29 33.02
C ASP A 538 -15.94 10.01 34.36
N ASN A 539 -15.04 9.78 35.31
CA ASN A 539 -15.01 10.48 36.59
C ASN A 539 -13.68 11.22 36.76
N VAL A 540 -13.54 12.35 36.05
CA VAL A 540 -12.44 13.32 36.26
C VAL A 540 -13.04 14.65 36.68
N SER A 541 -12.53 15.25 37.76
CA SER A 541 -13.14 16.41 38.37
C SER A 541 -13.01 17.67 37.48
N PRO A 542 -13.95 18.63 37.55
CA PRO A 542 -13.88 19.88 36.79
C PRO A 542 -12.60 20.71 37.06
N ALA A 543 -11.98 20.52 38.22
CA ALA A 543 -10.73 21.18 38.59
C ALA A 543 -9.52 20.61 37.82
N GLU A 544 -9.50 19.30 37.57
CA GLU A 544 -8.45 18.61 36.80
C GLU A 544 -8.55 18.93 35.31
N LYS A 545 -9.76 18.95 34.73
CA LYS A 545 -9.98 19.42 33.35
C LYS A 545 -9.52 20.87 33.15
N LEU A 546 -9.72 21.73 34.15
CA LEU A 546 -9.25 23.12 34.08
C LEU A 546 -7.72 23.24 34.24
N ALA A 547 -7.09 22.34 34.98
CA ALA A 547 -5.64 22.28 35.11
C ALA A 547 -4.98 21.81 33.79
N GLU A 548 -5.52 20.77 33.16
CA GLU A 548 -5.05 20.29 31.84
C GLU A 548 -5.17 21.37 30.76
N LEU A 549 -6.30 22.08 30.71
CA LEU A 549 -6.51 23.17 29.75
C LEU A 549 -5.52 24.33 29.96
N ARG A 550 -5.12 24.61 31.21
CA ARG A 550 -4.11 25.64 31.50
C ARG A 550 -2.72 25.19 31.11
N GLU A 551 -2.39 23.92 31.33
CA GLU A 551 -1.10 23.36 30.95
C GLU A 551 -0.93 23.26 29.43
N ASP A 552 -1.98 22.87 28.70
CA ASP A 552 -2.03 22.88 27.24
C ASP A 552 -1.90 24.31 26.68
N ALA A 553 -2.58 25.30 27.28
CA ALA A 553 -2.43 26.69 26.91
C ALA A 553 -1.00 27.23 27.16
N GLN A 554 -0.33 26.77 28.22
CA GLN A 554 1.08 27.10 28.48
C GLN A 554 2.03 26.46 27.47
N ARG A 555 1.83 25.17 27.12
CA ARG A 555 2.60 24.49 26.06
C ARG A 555 2.44 25.20 24.72
N LYS A 556 1.23 25.53 24.31
CA LYS A 556 0.95 26.26 23.06
C LYS A 556 1.64 27.63 23.03
N ARG A 557 1.70 28.35 24.16
CA ARG A 557 2.45 29.62 24.27
C ARG A 557 3.97 29.42 24.18
N GLN A 558 4.51 28.34 24.77
CA GLN A 558 5.93 28.02 24.71
C GLN A 558 6.37 27.65 23.29
N VAL A 559 5.56 26.85 22.58
CA VAL A 559 5.79 26.49 21.17
C VAL A 559 5.78 27.73 20.28
N ARG A 560 4.79 28.63 20.41
CA ARG A 560 4.77 29.90 19.64
C ARG A 560 6.02 30.76 19.87
N ARG A 561 6.55 30.79 21.10
CA ARG A 561 7.79 31.52 21.42
C ARG A 561 9.02 30.88 20.77
N GLN A 562 9.08 29.54 20.71
CA GLN A 562 10.14 28.82 20.00
C GLN A 562 10.09 29.05 18.49
N VAL A 563 8.90 28.98 17.88
CA VAL A 563 8.72 29.25 16.45
C VAL A 563 9.16 30.68 16.10
N SER A 564 8.70 31.69 16.85
CA SER A 564 9.12 33.08 16.65
C SER A 564 10.63 33.31 16.86
N ARG A 565 11.29 32.50 17.69
CA ARG A 565 12.75 32.54 17.84
C ARG A 565 13.45 31.95 16.62
N ILE A 566 12.98 30.80 16.14
CA ILE A 566 13.52 30.14 14.93
C ILE A 566 13.35 31.03 13.70
N GLU A 567 12.20 31.69 13.54
CA GLU A 567 11.96 32.63 12.43
C GLU A 567 12.95 33.80 12.45
N ARG A 568 13.22 34.38 13.63
CA ARG A 568 14.21 35.46 13.79
C ARG A 568 15.63 34.99 13.52
N ASP A 569 16.01 33.82 14.03
CA ASP A 569 17.34 33.25 13.81
C ASP A 569 17.55 32.89 12.33
N THR A 570 16.50 32.41 11.66
CA THR A 570 16.50 32.11 10.22
C THR A 570 16.59 33.38 9.38
N ALA A 571 15.83 34.43 9.71
CA ALA A 571 15.92 35.72 9.04
C ALA A 571 17.30 36.36 9.21
N ALA A 572 17.92 36.26 10.39
CA ALA A 572 19.27 36.73 10.65
C ALA A 572 20.32 35.94 9.85
N ALA A 573 20.17 34.60 9.73
CA ALA A 573 21.06 33.76 8.94
C ALA A 573 20.97 34.03 7.43
N ILE A 574 19.76 34.33 6.93
CA ILE A 574 19.53 34.73 5.53
C ILE A 574 20.16 36.11 5.28
N ALA A 575 19.98 37.08 6.17
CA ALA A 575 20.59 38.40 6.04
C ALA A 575 22.14 38.34 6.03
N TYR A 576 22.72 37.48 6.87
CA TYR A 576 24.17 37.26 6.90
C TYR A 576 24.72 36.64 5.59
N ARG A 577 23.96 35.75 4.93
CA ARG A 577 24.35 35.14 3.64
C ARG A 577 24.24 36.09 2.44
N HIS A 578 23.40 37.11 2.52
CA HIS A 578 23.16 38.05 1.41
C HIS A 578 23.92 39.38 1.51
N GLY A 579 24.79 39.55 2.52
CA GLY A 579 25.64 40.75 2.64
C GLY A 579 24.89 42.05 2.99
N THR A 580 23.59 41.99 3.23
CA THR A 580 22.78 43.12 3.69
C THR A 580 22.80 43.20 5.21
N ARG A 581 23.51 44.19 5.77
CA ARG A 581 23.34 44.61 7.18
C ARG A 581 22.01 45.36 7.31
N TYR A 582 21.22 45.01 8.32
CA TYR A 582 20.28 45.94 8.96
C TYR A 582 20.99 46.70 10.07
#